data_AF-A0A1Q7CT49-F1
#
_entry.id   AF-A0A1Q7CT49-F1
#
_cell.length_a   1.000
_cell.length_b   1.000
_cell.length_c   1.000
_cell.angle_alpha   90.00
_cell.angle_beta   90.00
_cell.angle_gamma   90.00
#
_symmetry.space_group_name_H-M   'P 1'
#
loop_
_entity.id
_entity.type
_entity.pdbx_description
1 polymer ?
#
loop_
_entity_poly.entity_id
_entity_poly.type
_entity_poly.pdbx_seq_one_letter_code
_entity_poly.pdbx_strand_id
1 'polypeptide(L)'
;MLAYPHAPSKQRTCPLLRAGRDTFYAAFYQERNRKWMRRSPFLVATLDQICRQIGTHTLFVGEIEAETEAALRDLLGPKALFASPASRVRRAGYLAELGWRELETRTQVKINEIEPLYVRQPSIRGSFEQPFAAPPSDERALGLPKRG
;
A
#
# COMPACT_ATOMS: atom_id res chain seq x y z
N MET A 1 6.69 0.73 1.14
CA MET A 1 7.47 -0.33 1.81
C MET A 1 6.81 -1.69 1.73
N LEU A 2 5.68 -1.98 2.39
CA LEU A 2 5.15 -3.36 2.52
C LEU A 2 4.97 -4.14 1.21
N ALA A 3 4.49 -3.47 0.15
CA ALA A 3 4.25 -4.12 -1.14
C ALA A 3 5.51 -4.24 -2.02
N TYR A 4 6.51 -3.38 -1.80
CA TYR A 4 7.68 -3.25 -2.67
C TYR A 4 8.52 -4.53 -2.81
N PRO A 5 8.81 -5.30 -1.73
CA PRO A 5 9.54 -6.56 -1.81
C PRO A 5 8.93 -7.58 -2.78
N HIS A 6 7.63 -7.45 -3.04
CA HIS A 6 6.86 -8.36 -3.86
C HIS A 6 6.68 -7.87 -5.29
N ALA A 7 7.20 -6.69 -5.66
CA ALA A 7 7.12 -6.19 -7.03
C ALA A 7 7.69 -7.17 -8.08
N PRO A 8 8.81 -7.89 -7.83
CA PRO A 8 9.33 -8.88 -8.78
C PRO A 8 8.40 -10.08 -9.05
N SER A 9 7.45 -10.37 -8.15
CA SER A 9 6.50 -11.48 -8.32
C SER A 9 5.48 -11.24 -9.44
N LYS A 10 5.33 -9.98 -9.88
CA LYS A 10 4.32 -9.51 -10.86
C LYS A 10 2.87 -9.79 -10.49
N GLN A 11 2.62 -10.30 -9.28
CA GLN A 11 1.27 -10.49 -8.76
C GLN A 11 0.66 -9.13 -8.42
N ARG A 12 -0.67 -9.05 -8.50
CA ARG A 12 -1.40 -7.93 -7.87
C ARG A 12 -1.19 -8.05 -6.36
N THR A 13 -0.73 -6.99 -5.71
CA THR A 13 -0.38 -7.01 -4.28
C THR A 13 -1.27 -6.07 -3.49
N CYS A 14 -1.79 -6.54 -2.36
CA CYS A 14 -2.56 -5.76 -1.41
C CYS A 14 -1.87 -5.79 -0.04
N PRO A 15 -1.07 -4.78 0.32
CA PRO A 15 -0.57 -4.64 1.68
C PRO A 15 -1.72 -4.33 2.63
N LEU A 16 -1.76 -5.03 3.75
CA LEU A 16 -2.67 -4.79 4.85
C LEU A 16 -1.89 -4.26 6.06
N LEU A 17 -2.36 -3.16 6.61
CA LEU A 17 -1.89 -2.62 7.88
C LEU A 17 -3.09 -2.33 8.76
N ARG A 18 -3.11 -2.88 9.98
CA ARG A 18 -4.19 -2.64 10.93
C ARG A 18 -4.34 -1.14 11.23
N ALA A 19 -5.57 -0.63 11.08
CA ALA A 19 -5.96 0.77 11.32
C ALA A 19 -6.85 0.96 12.56
N GLY A 20 -7.31 -0.17 13.14
CA GLY A 20 -8.22 -0.25 14.27
C GLY A 20 -8.57 -1.72 14.54
N ARG A 21 -9.66 -1.97 15.28
CA ARG A 21 -10.08 -3.35 15.60
C ARG A 21 -10.42 -4.16 14.34
N ASP A 22 -11.27 -3.59 13.48
CA ASP A 22 -11.87 -4.28 12.33
C ASP A 22 -11.54 -3.63 10.97
N THR A 23 -10.63 -2.65 10.96
CA THR A 23 -10.29 -1.87 9.75
C THR A 23 -8.81 -1.92 9.44
N PHE A 24 -8.50 -1.86 8.15
CA PHE A 24 -7.15 -1.91 7.60
C PHE A 24 -6.88 -0.71 6.69
N TYR A 25 -5.67 -0.16 6.81
CA TYR A 25 -5.03 0.61 5.75
C TYR A 25 -4.64 -0.35 4.63
N ALA A 26 -5.06 -0.05 3.40
CA ALA A 26 -4.77 -0.87 2.24
C ALA A 26 -4.58 -0.03 0.98
N ALA A 27 -4.02 -0.65 -0.05
CA ALA A 27 -4.05 -0.17 -1.42
C ALA A 27 -3.81 -1.37 -2.36
N PHE A 28 -4.01 -1.20 -3.66
CA PHE A 28 -3.69 -2.21 -4.66
C PHE A 28 -2.49 -1.77 -5.48
N TYR A 29 -1.53 -2.66 -5.64
CA TYR A 29 -0.36 -2.48 -6.47
C TYR A 29 -0.35 -3.53 -7.57
N GLN A 30 0.03 -3.14 -8.78
CA GLN A 30 0.07 -4.05 -9.92
C GLN A 30 1.02 -3.53 -11.00
N GLU A 31 1.67 -4.46 -11.70
CA GLU A 31 2.35 -4.15 -12.95
C GLU A 31 1.32 -3.88 -14.08
N ARG A 32 1.47 -2.74 -14.74
CA ARG A 32 0.83 -2.46 -16.04
C ARG A 32 1.86 -1.77 -16.94
N ASN A 33 1.94 -2.14 -18.22
CA ASN A 33 2.90 -1.57 -19.18
C ASN A 33 4.35 -1.61 -18.67
N ARG A 34 4.78 -2.74 -18.09
CA ARG A 34 6.11 -2.93 -17.49
C ARG A 34 6.43 -1.99 -16.31
N LYS A 35 5.42 -1.33 -15.75
CA LYS A 35 5.55 -0.45 -14.58
C LYS A 35 4.70 -0.99 -13.43
N TRP A 36 5.37 -1.43 -12.37
CA TRP A 36 4.74 -1.81 -11.11
C TRP A 36 4.56 -0.59 -10.23
N MET A 37 3.32 -0.32 -9.79
CA MET A 37 2.99 0.85 -8.96
C MET A 37 1.61 0.70 -8.32
N ARG A 38 1.28 1.63 -7.42
CA ARG A 38 -0.06 1.72 -6.81
C ARG A 38 -1.11 2.02 -7.89
N ARG A 39 -2.24 1.31 -7.86
CA ARG A 39 -3.36 1.40 -8.82
C ARG A 39 -4.70 1.73 -8.15
N SER A 40 -4.68 2.05 -6.86
CA SER A 40 -5.84 2.56 -6.12
C SER A 40 -5.44 3.75 -5.26
N PRO A 41 -6.42 4.53 -4.75
CA PRO A 41 -6.20 5.33 -3.56
C PRO A 41 -5.73 4.46 -2.39
N PHE A 42 -5.15 5.10 -1.38
CA PHE A 42 -5.08 4.46 -0.06
C PHE A 42 -6.48 4.38 0.54
N LEU A 43 -6.75 3.30 1.24
CA LEU A 43 -8.07 2.97 1.77
C LEU A 43 -7.96 2.73 3.27
N VAL A 44 -9.02 3.06 4.00
CA VAL A 44 -9.29 2.56 5.37
C VAL A 44 -10.63 1.87 5.31
N ALA A 45 -10.62 0.54 5.44
CA ALA A 45 -11.82 -0.26 5.21
C ALA A 45 -11.77 -1.59 5.96
N THR A 46 -12.92 -2.24 6.12
CA THR A 46 -12.98 -3.62 6.63
C THR A 46 -12.45 -4.62 5.59
N LEU A 47 -12.15 -5.86 6.00
CA LEU A 47 -11.73 -6.91 5.07
C LEU A 47 -12.79 -7.15 4.00
N ASP A 48 -14.08 -7.26 4.36
CA ASP A 48 -15.17 -7.40 3.40
C ASP A 48 -15.18 -6.32 2.32
N GLN A 49 -15.03 -5.05 2.72
CA GLN A 49 -15.00 -3.92 1.81
C GLN A 49 -13.79 -3.94 0.88
N ILE A 50 -12.64 -4.42 1.35
CA ILE A 50 -11.44 -4.62 0.53
C ILE A 50 -11.66 -5.78 -0.44
N CYS A 51 -12.16 -6.92 0.04
CA CYS A 51 -12.40 -8.14 -0.73
C CYS A 51 -13.40 -7.92 -1.88
N ARG A 52 -14.43 -7.09 -1.69
CA ARG A 52 -15.38 -6.71 -2.76
C ARG A 52 -14.70 -6.06 -3.97
N GLN A 53 -13.51 -5.48 -3.81
CA GLN A 53 -12.74 -4.86 -4.89
C GLN A 53 -11.78 -5.84 -5.59
N ILE A 54 -11.83 -7.14 -5.24
CA ILE A 54 -10.88 -8.16 -5.70
C ILE A 54 -11.55 -9.10 -6.71
N GLY A 55 -11.33 -8.80 -7.99
CA GLY A 55 -11.78 -9.66 -9.09
C GLY A 55 -10.80 -10.80 -9.42
N THR A 56 -9.51 -10.65 -9.08
CA THR A 56 -8.40 -11.51 -9.53
C THR A 56 -7.53 -11.98 -8.37
N HIS A 57 -6.70 -13.00 -8.60
CA HIS A 57 -5.65 -13.42 -7.67
C HIS A 57 -4.85 -12.22 -7.15
N THR A 58 -4.75 -12.14 -5.82
CA THR A 58 -4.14 -11.01 -5.11
C THR A 58 -3.27 -11.53 -3.96
N LEU A 59 -2.01 -11.11 -3.96
CA LEU A 59 -1.05 -11.38 -2.90
C LEU A 59 -1.25 -10.42 -1.74
N PHE A 60 -1.62 -10.96 -0.58
CA PHE A 60 -1.73 -10.20 0.66
C PHE A 60 -0.40 -10.20 1.40
N VAL A 61 0.02 -9.01 1.84
CA VAL A 61 1.31 -8.78 2.51
C VAL A 61 1.13 -7.85 3.69
N GLY A 62 2.06 -7.87 4.64
CA GLY A 62 1.92 -7.23 5.94
C GLY A 62 1.94 -8.25 7.08
N GLU A 63 1.84 -7.73 8.29
CA GLU A 63 1.63 -8.52 9.51
C GLU A 63 0.19 -9.03 9.52
N ILE A 64 -0.03 -10.14 8.82
CA ILE A 64 -1.33 -10.80 8.71
C ILE A 64 -1.38 -11.89 9.78
N GLU A 65 -2.29 -11.73 10.74
CA GLU A 65 -2.60 -12.71 11.80
C GLU A 65 -3.37 -13.90 11.21
N ALA A 66 -3.37 -15.04 11.92
CA ALA A 66 -4.00 -16.28 11.44
C ALA A 66 -5.50 -16.11 11.17
N GLU A 67 -6.19 -15.36 12.01
CA GLU A 67 -7.61 -15.04 11.89
C GLU A 67 -7.90 -14.20 10.65
N THR A 68 -7.02 -13.24 10.36
CA THR A 68 -7.13 -12.39 9.16
C THR A 68 -6.88 -13.21 7.89
N GLU A 69 -5.89 -14.09 7.91
CA GLU A 69 -5.60 -15.00 6.79
C GLU A 69 -6.76 -15.97 6.53
N ALA A 70 -7.33 -16.57 7.59
CA ALA A 70 -8.51 -17.43 7.49
C ALA A 70 -9.70 -16.67 6.87
N ALA A 71 -10.03 -15.49 7.39
CA ALA A 71 -11.12 -14.65 6.85
C ALA A 71 -10.91 -14.29 5.38
N LEU A 72 -9.68 -13.98 4.97
CA LEU A 72 -9.35 -13.70 3.56
C LEU A 72 -9.53 -14.94 2.67
N ARG A 73 -9.17 -16.13 3.16
CA ARG A 73 -9.39 -17.40 2.45
C ARG A 73 -10.88 -17.72 2.33
N ASP A 74 -11.66 -17.48 3.36
CA ASP A 74 -13.11 -17.71 3.31
C ASP A 74 -13.81 -16.75 2.33
N LEU A 75 -13.41 -15.47 2.33
CA LEU A 75 -14.02 -14.45 1.47
C LEU A 75 -13.63 -14.56 -0.01
N LEU A 76 -12.41 -15.02 -0.32
CA LEU A 76 -11.84 -14.95 -1.67
C LEU A 76 -11.45 -16.31 -2.25
N GLY A 77 -11.42 -17.35 -1.43
CA GLY A 77 -10.96 -18.70 -1.79
C GLY A 77 -9.58 -18.67 -2.45
N PRO A 78 -9.42 -19.27 -3.64
CA PRO A 78 -8.13 -19.36 -4.31
C PRO A 78 -7.57 -18.00 -4.75
N LYS A 79 -8.38 -16.95 -4.80
CA LYS A 79 -7.90 -15.61 -5.17
C LYS A 79 -7.04 -14.96 -4.09
N ALA A 80 -7.06 -15.46 -2.85
CA ALA A 80 -6.19 -14.99 -1.78
C ALA A 80 -4.85 -15.74 -1.79
N LEU A 81 -3.79 -15.03 -2.19
CA LEU A 81 -2.43 -15.54 -2.18
C LEU A 81 -1.67 -14.97 -0.98
N PHE A 82 -0.76 -15.75 -0.42
CA PHE A 82 0.05 -15.36 0.73
C PHE A 82 1.50 -15.78 0.51
N ALA A 83 2.43 -14.85 0.74
CA ALA A 83 3.83 -15.19 0.88
C ALA A 83 4.08 -15.84 2.26
N SER A 84 5.22 -16.52 2.41
CA SER A 84 5.63 -17.03 3.72
C SER A 84 5.65 -15.91 4.78
N PRO A 85 5.38 -16.21 6.06
CA PRO A 85 5.31 -15.19 7.12
C PRO A 85 6.54 -14.28 7.15
N ALA A 86 7.75 -14.85 7.02
CA ALA A 86 8.99 -14.09 7.00
C ALA A 86 9.12 -13.12 5.81
N SER A 87 8.46 -13.42 4.69
CA SER A 87 8.54 -12.62 3.47
C SER A 87 7.52 -11.48 3.42
N ARG A 88 6.47 -11.52 4.25
CA ARG A 88 5.38 -10.52 4.24
C ARG A 88 5.51 -9.41 5.29
N VAL A 89 6.50 -9.45 6.17
CA VAL A 89 6.71 -8.44 7.23
C VAL A 89 7.49 -7.21 6.76
N ARG A 90 7.39 -6.10 7.50
CA ARG A 90 8.18 -4.88 7.25
C ARG A 90 9.66 -5.16 7.49
N ARG A 91 10.52 -4.69 6.57
CA ARG A 91 11.97 -4.69 6.78
C ARG A 91 12.53 -3.30 6.50
N ALA A 92 13.30 -2.79 7.45
CA ALA A 92 13.90 -1.47 7.36
C ALA A 92 14.80 -1.31 6.12
N GLY A 93 15.48 -2.39 5.69
CA GLY A 93 16.31 -2.39 4.48
C GLY A 93 15.56 -1.94 3.22
N TYR A 94 14.29 -2.36 3.05
CA TYR A 94 13.47 -1.90 1.93
C TYR A 94 13.04 -0.44 2.06
N LEU A 95 12.98 0.12 3.28
CA LEU A 95 12.81 1.58 3.43
C LEU A 95 14.05 2.31 2.94
N ALA A 96 15.21 1.84 3.40
CA ALA A 96 16.48 2.46 3.11
C ALA A 96 16.75 2.44 1.60
N GLU A 97 16.48 1.32 0.94
CA GLU A 97 16.59 1.21 -0.52
C GLU A 97 15.66 2.19 -1.25
N LEU A 98 14.38 2.29 -0.82
CA LEU A 98 13.44 3.24 -1.41
C LEU A 98 13.86 4.69 -1.17
N GLY A 99 14.32 5.01 0.05
CA GLY A 99 14.81 6.33 0.42
C GLY A 99 16.07 6.72 -0.36
N TRP A 100 16.99 5.79 -0.56
CA TRP A 100 18.19 5.99 -1.36
C TRP A 100 17.84 6.33 -2.82
N ARG A 101 16.93 5.57 -3.45
CA ARG A 101 16.46 5.84 -4.81
C ARG A 101 15.78 7.21 -4.93
N GLU A 102 15.00 7.61 -3.94
CA GLU A 102 14.41 8.95 -3.89
C GLU A 102 15.48 10.04 -3.75
N LEU A 103 16.53 9.84 -2.94
CA LEU A 103 17.63 10.79 -2.81
C LEU A 103 18.45 10.95 -4.10
N GLU A 104 18.73 9.84 -4.81
CA GLU A 104 19.43 9.88 -6.10
C GLU A 104 18.65 10.66 -7.16
N THR A 105 17.31 10.65 -7.08
CA THR A 105 16.44 11.28 -8.07
C THR A 105 15.99 12.69 -7.66
N ARG A 106 16.02 13.00 -6.36
CA ARG A 106 15.72 14.31 -5.79
C ARG A 106 16.86 14.70 -4.85
N THR A 107 17.75 15.54 -5.35
CA THR A 107 18.92 16.03 -4.60
C THR A 107 18.54 16.88 -3.38
N GLN A 108 17.30 17.38 -3.30
CA GLN A 108 16.83 18.18 -2.17
C GLN A 108 15.30 18.09 -2.01
N VAL A 109 14.85 17.74 -0.80
CA VAL A 109 13.45 17.90 -0.36
C VAL A 109 13.47 18.95 0.73
N LYS A 110 12.75 20.07 0.55
CA LYS A 110 12.68 21.05 1.63
C LYS A 110 11.74 20.52 2.70
N ILE A 111 12.15 20.67 3.97
CA ILE A 111 11.40 20.13 5.11
C ILE A 111 9.96 20.68 5.17
N ASN A 112 9.75 21.93 4.75
CA ASN A 112 8.45 22.59 4.71
C ASN A 112 7.55 22.15 3.54
N GLU A 113 8.06 21.32 2.62
CA GLU A 113 7.30 20.75 1.50
C GLU A 113 6.84 19.30 1.81
N ILE A 114 7.19 18.76 2.99
CA ILE A 114 6.78 17.42 3.42
C ILE A 114 5.43 17.49 4.14
N GLU A 115 4.41 16.90 3.52
CA GLU A 115 3.09 16.79 4.12
C GLU A 115 2.77 15.34 4.56
N PRO A 116 2.26 15.14 5.78
CA PRO A 116 1.75 13.85 6.20
C PRO A 116 0.51 13.45 5.40
N LEU A 117 0.48 12.20 4.92
CA LEU A 117 -0.70 11.63 4.29
C LEU A 117 -1.63 11.01 5.35
N TYR A 118 -2.73 11.70 5.66
CA TYR A 118 -3.77 11.17 6.52
C TYR A 118 -4.85 10.44 5.70
N VAL A 119 -4.82 9.11 5.72
CA VAL A 119 -5.84 8.28 5.05
C VAL A 119 -7.13 8.20 5.89
N ARG A 120 -7.04 8.42 7.21
CA ARG A 120 -8.17 8.52 8.14
C ARG A 120 -8.25 9.95 8.68
N GLN A 121 -9.44 10.53 8.75
CA GLN A 121 -9.64 11.78 9.48
C GLN A 121 -9.34 11.60 10.97
N PRO A 122 -8.57 12.51 11.60
CA PRO A 122 -8.42 12.55 13.04
C PRO A 122 -9.79 12.72 13.70
N SER A 123 -10.12 11.91 14.71
CA SER A 123 -11.40 11.99 15.44
C SER A 123 -11.42 13.09 16.51
N ILE A 124 -10.44 13.99 16.51
CA ILE A 124 -10.35 15.12 17.44
C ILE A 124 -11.28 16.21 16.90
N ARG A 125 -12.16 16.75 17.74
CA ARG A 125 -13.06 17.88 17.41
C ARG A 125 -12.23 19.11 17.01
N GLY A 126 -11.92 19.20 15.73
CA GLY A 126 -11.19 20.29 15.10
C GLY A 126 -11.02 19.89 13.64
N SER A 127 -11.77 20.54 12.75
CA SER A 127 -11.73 20.28 11.32
C SER A 127 -10.31 20.53 10.81
N PHE A 128 -9.53 19.47 10.64
CA PHE A 128 -8.37 19.50 9.76
C PHE A 128 -8.92 19.36 8.34
N GLU A 129 -9.08 20.47 7.64
CA GLU A 129 -9.24 20.42 6.19
C GLU A 129 -7.91 19.99 5.58
N GLN A 130 -7.81 18.69 5.32
CA GLN A 130 -6.84 18.18 4.37
C GLN A 130 -7.59 17.68 3.14
N PRO A 131 -7.22 18.15 1.93
CA PRO A 131 -7.79 17.62 0.72
C PRO A 131 -7.46 16.13 0.63
N PHE A 132 -8.49 15.30 0.49
CA PHE A 132 -8.33 13.88 0.21
C PHE A 132 -7.45 13.74 -1.04
N ALA A 133 -6.30 13.08 -0.91
CA ALA A 133 -5.42 12.89 -2.04
C ALA A 133 -6.19 12.13 -3.14
N ALA A 134 -6.53 12.83 -4.22
CA ALA A 134 -7.01 12.19 -5.43
C ALA A 134 -6.03 11.08 -5.83
N PRO A 135 -6.51 9.95 -6.41
CA PRO A 135 -5.60 8.97 -6.97
C PRO A 135 -4.60 9.72 -7.86
N PRO A 136 -3.30 9.55 -7.62
CA PRO A 136 -2.31 10.36 -8.30
C PRO A 136 -2.43 10.16 -9.81
N SER A 137 -2.76 11.24 -10.52
CA SER A 137 -2.72 11.31 -11.98
C SER A 137 -1.30 11.52 -12.49
N ASP A 138 -0.42 12.05 -11.63
CA ASP A 138 0.97 12.33 -11.92
C ASP A 138 1.86 11.12 -11.56
N GLU A 139 2.80 10.78 -12.45
CA GLU A 139 3.80 9.72 -12.28
C GLU A 139 4.60 9.88 -10.97
N ARG A 140 4.70 11.11 -10.43
CA ARG A 140 5.46 11.43 -9.21
C ARG A 140 4.79 11.06 -7.89
N ALA A 141 3.47 11.18 -7.76
CA ALA A 141 2.76 10.78 -6.53
C ALA A 141 2.57 9.25 -6.43
N LEU A 142 3.14 8.53 -7.40
CA LEU A 142 3.25 7.09 -7.51
C LEU A 142 4.66 6.55 -7.18
N GLY A 143 5.62 7.42 -6.80
CA GLY A 143 6.99 7.04 -6.43
C GLY A 143 7.85 6.57 -7.62
N LEU A 144 7.75 7.24 -8.77
CA LEU A 144 8.54 6.93 -9.96
C LEU A 144 9.70 7.92 -10.17
N PRO A 145 10.90 7.44 -10.55
CA PRO A 145 11.94 8.30 -11.11
C PRO A 145 11.49 8.90 -12.45
N LYS A 146 11.88 10.16 -12.71
CA LYS A 146 11.67 10.78 -14.02
C LYS A 146 12.41 9.98 -15.10
N ARG A 147 11.73 9.74 -16.22
CA ARG A 147 12.42 9.35 -17.45
C ARG A 147 13.21 10.55 -17.95
N GLY A 148 14.54 10.44 -17.89
CA GLY A 148 15.42 11.13 -18.83
C GLY A 148 15.37 10.45 -20.19
#